data_AF-A0A519PS01-F1
#
_entry.id   AF-A0A519PS01-F1
#
_cell.length_a   1.000
_cell.length_b   1.000
_cell.length_c   1.000
_cell.angle_alpha   90.00
_cell.angle_beta   90.00
_cell.angle_gamma   90.00
#
_symmetry.space_group_name_H-M   'P 1'
#
loop_
_entity.id
_entity.type
_entity.pdbx_description
1 polymer ?
#
loop_
_entity_poly.entity_id
_entity_poly.type
_entity_poly.pdbx_seq_one_letter_code
_entity_poly.pdbx_strand_id
1 'polypeptide(L)' 'MDNLWIASLPPADRKRIEPHLTPRAFDRGQMLYDAGEDVGEVWFPLKGVVSLMTVLPDDRMVETAAIGREGLIGVTCGP' A
#
# COMPACT_ATOMS: atom_id res chain seq x y z
N MET A 1 -0.30 11.18 12.96
CA MET A 1 -0.32 10.38 11.73
C MET A 1 -0.40 8.93 12.15
N ASP A 2 -1.43 8.22 11.67
CA ASP A 2 -1.72 6.87 12.17
C ASP A 2 -0.91 5.79 11.44
N ASN A 3 -0.38 6.09 10.25
CA ASN A 3 0.60 5.25 9.55
C ASN A 3 2.00 5.47 10.15
N LEU A 4 2.62 4.38 10.60
CA LEU A 4 3.90 4.38 11.31
C LEU A 4 5.09 4.62 10.39
N TRP A 5 4.99 4.27 9.09
CA TRP A 5 6.04 4.55 8.12
C TRP A 5 6.15 6.05 7.86
N ILE A 6 5.04 6.75 7.62
CA ILE A 6 5.09 8.21 7.47
C ILE A 6 5.55 8.88 8.78
N ALA A 7 5.16 8.32 9.93
CA ALA A 7 5.57 8.84 11.24
C ALA A 7 7.07 8.67 11.52
N SER A 8 7.75 7.70 10.88
CA SER A 8 9.19 7.48 11.04
C SER A 8 10.05 8.38 10.15
N LEU A 9 9.45 9.07 9.18
CA LEU A 9 10.16 9.97 8.29
C LEU A 9 10.73 11.21 9.02
N PRO A 10 11.87 11.74 8.57
CA PRO A 10 12.33 13.05 9.00
C PRO A 10 11.25 14.12 8.78
N PRO A 11 11.16 15.15 9.66
CA PRO A 11 10.12 16.17 9.54
C PRO A 11 10.08 16.89 8.19
N ALA A 12 11.23 17.05 7.53
CA ALA A 12 11.32 17.68 6.21
C ALA A 12 10.65 16.82 5.13
N ASP A 13 10.89 15.50 5.13
CA ASP A 13 10.29 14.59 4.15
C ASP A 13 8.79 14.41 4.41
N ARG A 14 8.39 14.35 5.69
CA ARG A 14 6.97 14.31 6.04
C ARG A 14 6.21 15.52 5.49
N LYS A 15 6.77 16.73 5.65
CA LYS A 15 6.20 17.97 5.11
C LYS A 15 6.12 17.99 3.59
N ARG A 16 7.01 17.27 2.89
CA ARG A 16 6.97 17.16 1.42
C ARG A 16 5.83 16.27 0.96
N ILE A 17 5.48 15.23 1.71
CA ILE A 17 4.44 14.26 1.34
C ILE A 17 3.05 14.76 1.79
N GLU A 18 2.95 15.43 2.94
CA GLU A 18 1.69 15.93 3.53
C GLU A 18 0.72 16.59 2.52
N PRO A 19 1.15 17.49 1.61
CA PRO A 19 0.26 18.14 0.64
C PRO A 19 -0.34 17.21 -0.42
N HIS A 20 0.26 16.04 -0.64
CA HIS A 20 -0.16 15.07 -1.65
C HIS A 20 -1.03 13.95 -1.06
N LEU A 21 -1.20 13.91 0.27
CA LEU A 21 -2.00 12.89 0.92
C LEU A 21 -3.49 13.19 0.79
N THR A 22 -4.24 12.23 0.25
CA THR A 22 -5.71 12.30 0.21
C THR A 22 -6.29 11.13 0.99
N PRO A 23 -7.07 11.37 2.06
CA PRO A 23 -7.77 10.31 2.77
C PRO A 23 -8.78 9.61 1.85
N ARG A 24 -8.64 8.29 1.67
CA ARG A 24 -9.61 7.45 0.97
C ARG A 24 -9.96 6.25 1.82
N ALA A 25 -11.25 5.93 1.89
CA ALA A 25 -11.72 4.68 2.46
C ALA A 25 -11.59 3.56 1.42
N PHE A 26 -11.40 2.34 1.90
CA PHE A 26 -11.50 1.14 1.09
C PHE A 26 -12.34 0.09 1.83
N ASP A 27 -13.08 -0.69 1.06
CA ASP A 27 -13.95 -1.74 1.57
C ASP A 27 -13.21 -3.06 1.72
N ARG A 28 -13.71 -3.94 2.59
CA ARG A 28 -13.15 -5.28 2.75
C ARG A 28 -13.28 -6.05 1.43
N GLY A 29 -12.16 -6.57 0.93
CA GLY A 29 -12.11 -7.31 -0.33
C GLY A 29 -12.05 -6.42 -1.57
N GLN A 30 -11.94 -5.09 -1.40
CA GLN A 30 -11.67 -4.19 -2.51
C GLN A 30 -10.28 -4.46 -3.09
N MET A 31 -10.21 -4.65 -4.41
CA MET A 31 -8.95 -4.66 -5.16
C MET A 31 -8.41 -3.24 -5.23
N LEU A 32 -7.18 -3.01 -4.78
CA LEU A 32 -6.51 -1.71 -4.93
C LEU A 32 -5.73 -1.61 -6.24
N TYR A 33 -5.11 -2.72 -6.66
CA TYR A 33 -4.39 -2.89 -7.92
C TYR A 33 -4.58 -4.32 -8.40
N ASP A 34 -4.74 -4.50 -9.71
CA ASP A 34 -4.64 -5.82 -10.32
C ASP A 34 -3.18 -6.14 -10.72
N ALA A 35 -2.88 -7.42 -10.87
CA ALA A 35 -1.56 -7.88 -11.29
C ALA A 35 -1.25 -7.38 -12.71
N GLY A 36 -0.21 -6.54 -12.82
CA GLY A 36 0.23 -5.99 -14.11
C GLY A 36 -0.41 -4.65 -14.49
N GLU A 37 -1.25 -4.07 -13.63
CA GLU A 37 -1.71 -2.69 -13.82
C GLU A 37 -0.63 -1.66 -13.47
N ASP A 38 -0.66 -0.53 -14.18
CA ASP A 38 0.16 0.63 -13.85
C ASP A 38 -0.23 1.18 -12.48
N VAL A 39 0.75 1.27 -11.59
CA VAL A 39 0.53 1.84 -10.26
C VAL A 39 0.67 3.36 -10.31
N GLY A 40 -0.47 4.05 -10.31
CA GLY A 40 -0.52 5.52 -10.32
C GLY A 40 -0.52 6.19 -8.94
N GLU A 41 -0.78 5.43 -7.86
CA GLU A 41 -0.94 5.97 -6.50
C GLU A 41 -0.18 5.12 -5.47
N VAL A 42 0.19 5.73 -4.34
CA VAL A 42 0.79 5.03 -3.19
C VAL A 42 -0.18 5.08 -2.03
N TRP A 43 -0.46 3.93 -1.43
CA TRP A 43 -1.39 3.82 -0.29
C TRP A 43 -0.62 3.70 1.02
N PHE A 44 -1.09 4.44 2.02
CA PHE A 44 -0.59 4.38 3.39
C PHE A 44 -1.73 3.95 4.32
N PRO A 45 -1.83 2.66 4.68
CA PRO A 45 -2.92 2.19 5.52
C PRO A 45 -2.95 2.93 6.86
N LEU A 46 -4.12 3.44 7.23
CA LEU A 46 -4.35 4.06 8.55
C LEU A 46 -5.03 3.06 9.50
N LYS A 47 -5.87 2.18 8.97
CA LYS A 47 -6.62 1.13 9.66
C LYS A 47 -6.77 -0.08 8.74
N GLY A 48 -6.86 -1.27 9.32
CA GLY A 48 -6.94 -2.52 8.57
C GLY A 48 -5.59 -3.00 8.02
N VAL A 49 -5.66 -3.98 7.12
CA VAL A 49 -4.54 -4.63 6.45
C VAL A 49 -4.91 -4.84 4.99
N VAL A 50 -3.92 -4.68 4.11
CA VAL A 50 -4.01 -4.99 2.68
C VAL A 50 -3.16 -6.24 2.41
N SER A 51 -3.75 -7.26 1.79
CA SER A 51 -3.04 -8.47 1.37
C SER A 51 -2.50 -8.28 -0.05
N LEU A 52 -1.21 -8.57 -0.23
CA LEU A 52 -0.58 -8.66 -1.54
C LEU A 52 -0.72 -10.11 -2.04
N MET A 53 -1.47 -10.26 -3.14
CA MET A 53 -1.68 -11.55 -3.78
C MET A 53 -0.74 -11.67 -4.98
N THR A 54 -0.07 -12.80 -5.12
CA THR A 54 0.76 -13.13 -6.28
C THR A 54 0.13 -14.27 -7.05
N VAL A 55 -0.04 -14.07 -8.35
CA VAL A 55 -0.50 -15.10 -9.28
C VAL A 55 0.69 -16.01 -9.62
N LEU A 56 0.52 -17.30 -9.36
CA LEU A 56 1.43 -18.38 -9.71
C LEU A 56 1.00 -19.01 -11.05
N PRO A 57 1.86 -19.85 -11.66
CA PRO A 57 1.42 -20.71 -12.75
C PRO A 57 0.14 -21.49 -12.38
N ASP A 58 -0.70 -21.72 -13.40
CA ASP A 58 -2.02 -22.37 -13.29
C ASP A 58 -3.08 -21.54 -12.53
N ASP A 59 -3.03 -20.21 -12.63
CA ASP A 59 -4.01 -19.26 -12.04
C ASP A 59 -4.22 -19.38 -10.53
N ARG A 60 -3.24 -19.95 -9.82
CA ARG A 60 -3.29 -20.04 -8.35
C ARG A 60 -2.83 -18.73 -7.75
N MET A 61 -3.56 -18.21 -6.78
CA MET A 61 -3.18 -17.02 -6.03
C MET A 61 -2.67 -17.40 -4.64
N VAL A 62 -1.53 -16.83 -4.25
CA VAL A 62 -1.00 -16.95 -2.89
C VAL A 62 -0.79 -15.57 -2.28
N GLU A 63 -1.08 -15.45 -0.99
CA GLU A 63 -0.73 -14.25 -0.23
C GLU A 63 0.78 -14.26 0.02
N THR A 64 1.48 -13.24 -0.47
CA THR A 64 2.93 -13.09 -0.30
C THR A 64 3.29 -12.09 0.78
N ALA A 65 2.41 -11.14 1.07
CA ALA A 65 2.59 -10.18 2.17
C ALA A 65 1.25 -9.67 2.68
N ALA A 66 1.22 -9.28 3.95
CA ALA A 66 0.15 -8.53 4.58
C ALA A 66 0.73 -7.19 5.04
N ILE A 67 0.14 -6.08 4.60
CA ILE A 67 0.65 -4.72 4.83
C ILE A 67 -0.37 -3.95 5.66
N GLY A 68 0.00 -3.62 6.89
CA GLY A 68 -0.79 -2.78 7.79
C GLY A 68 -0.31 -1.33 7.83
N ARG A 69 -0.60 -0.66 8.94
CA ARG A 69 -0.22 0.75 9.17
C ARG A 69 1.29 0.99 9.26
N GLU A 70 2.08 -0.06 9.32
CA GLU A 70 3.54 -0.04 9.35
C GLU A 70 4.19 0.06 7.98
N GLY A 71 3.43 -0.12 6.91
CA GLY A 71 3.95 -0.12 5.54
C GLY A 71 3.22 0.83 4.61
N LEU A 72 3.47 0.60 3.31
CA LEU A 72 2.85 1.29 2.19
C LEU A 72 2.68 0.32 1.01
N ILE A 73 1.76 0.62 0.10
CA ILE A 73 1.44 -0.19 -1.08
C ILE A 73 1.61 0.67 -2.32
N GLY A 74 2.00 0.05 -3.43
CA GLY A 74 2.12 0.72 -4.72
C GLY A 74 3.52 1.27 -5.01
N VAL A 75 4.51 0.84 -4.24
CA VAL A 75 5.90 0.87 -4.65
C VAL A 75 6.26 -0.49 -5.20
N THR A 76 6.86 -0.53 -6.38
CA THR A 76 7.33 -1.78 -6.97
C THR A 76 8.49 -2.30 -6.13
N CYS A 77 8.25 -3.38 -5.40
CA CYS A 77 9.31 -4.32 -5.00
C CYS A 77 9.36 -5.42 -6.07
N GLY A 78 9.65 -5.04 -7.32
CA GLY A 78 10.09 -6.00 -8.34
C GLY A 78 11.62 -6.07 -8.31
N PRO A 79 12.23 -7.18 -8.78
CA PRO A 79 13.69 -7.34 -8.81
C PRO A 79 14.40 -6.21 -9.57
#